data_AF-A0A1N7NJ95-F1
#
_entry.id   AF-A0A1N7NJ95-F1
#
_cell.length_a   1.000
_cell.length_b   1.000
_cell.length_c   1.000
_cell.angle_alpha   90.00
_cell.angle_beta   90.00
_cell.angle_gamma   90.00
#
_symmetry.space_group_name_H-M   'P 1'
#
loop_
_entity.id
_entity.type
_entity.pdbx_description
1 polymer ?
#
loop_
_entity_poly.entity_id
_entity_poly.type
_entity_poly.pdbx_seq_one_letter_code
_entity_poly.pdbx_strand_id
1 'polypeptide(L)'
;MNHSPTGSPPPAPSVAQTRAAILDVARMISEARSKMVAGEMVALADLEHRCRLACQMATRLPPPLGRQVRSDLEAVLYDLDALETDMTQRFGALARRPLTDDSPRPLTVGAAYQAGLGRTARPRSAAPPPVDGTASYPPSAAPPASDPTEPHTAPTSPRRSWTL
;
A
#
# COMPACT_ATOMS: atom_id res chain seq x y z
N MET A 1 10.62 47.37 11.17
CA MET A 1 11.47 46.31 11.74
C MET A 1 11.65 45.27 10.65
N ASN A 2 12.79 45.29 9.95
CA ASN A 2 13.09 44.36 8.86
C ASN A 2 13.78 43.13 9.45
N HIS A 3 13.14 41.97 9.39
CA HIS A 3 13.80 40.69 9.62
C HIS A 3 14.49 40.28 8.32
N SER A 4 15.79 40.60 8.20
CA SER A 4 16.61 40.01 7.14
C SER A 4 16.79 38.52 7.44
N PRO A 5 16.33 37.61 6.57
CA PRO A 5 16.61 36.19 6.75
C PRO A 5 18.08 35.95 6.41
N THR A 6 18.96 36.00 7.42
CA THR A 6 20.32 35.44 7.34
C THR A 6 20.23 33.92 7.43
N GLY A 7 19.52 33.29 6.50
CA GLY A 7 19.51 31.85 6.32
C GLY A 7 20.49 31.51 5.22
N SER A 8 21.71 31.09 5.59
CA SER A 8 22.62 30.47 4.62
C SER A 8 21.89 29.35 3.89
N PRO A 9 22.01 29.25 2.56
CA PRO A 9 21.35 28.19 1.81
C PRO A 9 21.79 26.83 2.35
N PRO A 10 20.86 25.85 2.47
CA PRO A 10 21.20 24.53 2.96
C PRO A 10 22.32 23.93 2.11
N PRO A 11 23.28 23.21 2.73
CA PRO A 11 24.41 22.63 2.00
C PRO A 11 23.91 21.69 0.92
N ALA A 12 24.58 21.69 -0.22
CA ALA A 12 24.26 20.79 -1.33
C ALA A 12 24.36 19.32 -0.87
N PRO A 13 23.44 18.44 -1.30
CA PRO A 13 23.49 17.04 -0.94
C PRO A 13 24.75 16.39 -1.54
N SER A 14 25.38 15.51 -0.77
CA SER A 14 26.48 14.67 -1.27
C SER A 14 25.94 13.46 -2.04
N VAL A 15 26.77 12.87 -2.91
CA VAL A 15 26.44 11.62 -3.62
C VAL A 15 26.06 10.50 -2.66
N ALA A 16 26.78 10.36 -1.55
CA ALA A 16 26.51 9.34 -0.55
C ALA A 16 25.13 9.52 0.10
N GLN A 17 24.75 10.77 0.44
CA GLN A 17 23.43 11.08 0.98
C GLN A 17 22.32 10.82 -0.06
N THR A 18 22.53 11.21 -1.31
CA THR A 18 21.57 10.95 -2.38
C THR A 18 21.38 9.45 -2.61
N ARG A 19 22.47 8.67 -2.68
CA ARG A 19 22.41 7.21 -2.80
C ARG A 19 21.70 6.57 -1.60
N ALA A 20 21.99 7.02 -0.38
CA ALA A 20 21.30 6.53 0.80
C ALA A 20 19.78 6.79 0.73
N ALA A 21 19.36 7.95 0.25
CA ALA A 21 17.94 8.27 0.05
C ALA A 21 17.29 7.38 -1.03
N ILE A 22 18.00 7.09 -2.13
CA ILE A 22 17.51 6.18 -3.19
C ILE A 22 17.37 4.75 -2.66
N LEU A 23 18.34 4.26 -1.87
CA LEU A 23 18.28 2.94 -1.26
C LEU A 23 17.16 2.82 -0.21
N ASP A 24 16.87 3.90 0.52
CA ASP A 24 15.72 3.96 1.44
C ASP A 24 14.40 3.78 0.68
N VAL A 25 14.26 4.41 -0.48
CA VAL A 25 13.10 4.22 -1.38
C VAL A 25 13.00 2.76 -1.85
N ALA A 26 14.10 2.18 -2.35
CA ALA A 26 14.11 0.78 -2.81
C ALA A 26 13.70 -0.21 -1.69
N ARG A 27 14.17 0.04 -0.46
CA ARG A 27 13.77 -0.72 0.72
C ARG A 27 12.27 -0.60 0.98
N MET A 28 11.71 0.61 0.94
CA MET A 28 10.28 0.83 1.14
C MET A 28 9.42 0.16 0.07
N ILE A 29 9.87 0.13 -1.19
CA ILE A 29 9.18 -0.61 -2.26
C ILE A 29 9.19 -2.11 -1.97
N SER A 30 10.32 -2.65 -1.56
CA SER A 30 10.44 -4.08 -1.20
C SER A 30 9.54 -4.45 -0.01
N GLU A 31 9.48 -3.59 1.01
CA GLU A 31 8.58 -3.74 2.16
C GLU A 31 7.11 -3.65 1.74
N ALA A 32 6.76 -2.71 0.86
CA ALA A 32 5.41 -2.57 0.30
C ALA A 32 4.99 -3.85 -0.43
N ARG A 33 5.84 -4.38 -1.31
CA ARG A 33 5.56 -5.62 -2.04
C ARG A 33 5.40 -6.81 -1.09
N SER A 34 6.25 -6.91 -0.07
CA SER A 34 6.14 -7.96 0.96
C SER A 34 4.82 -7.89 1.72
N LYS A 35 4.40 -6.68 2.15
CA LYS A 35 3.09 -6.44 2.78
C LYS A 35 1.94 -6.80 1.87
N MET A 36 2.02 -6.44 0.58
CA MET A 36 1.01 -6.83 -0.39
C MET A 36 0.89 -8.34 -0.51
N VAL A 37 2.01 -9.06 -0.58
CA VAL A 37 2.03 -10.53 -0.59
C VAL A 37 1.34 -11.12 0.64
N ALA A 38 1.54 -10.51 1.82
CA ALA A 38 0.87 -10.88 3.05
C ALA A 38 -0.63 -10.48 3.11
N GLY A 39 -1.14 -9.76 2.11
CA GLY A 39 -2.53 -9.28 2.06
C GLY A 39 -2.78 -8.01 2.88
N GLU A 40 -1.72 -7.36 3.35
CA GLU A 40 -1.81 -6.11 4.11
C GLU A 40 -1.96 -4.90 3.17
N MET A 41 -2.64 -3.86 3.65
CA MET A 41 -2.68 -2.57 2.94
C MET A 41 -1.37 -1.82 3.09
N VAL A 42 -0.86 -1.30 1.97
CA VAL A 42 0.36 -0.49 1.93
C VAL A 42 0.00 0.99 2.04
N ALA A 43 0.68 1.69 2.95
CA ALA A 43 0.62 3.14 3.03
C ALA A 43 1.57 3.77 1.99
N LEU A 44 1.04 4.28 0.88
CA LEU A 44 1.86 4.84 -0.21
C LEU A 44 2.34 6.28 0.02
N ALA A 45 1.72 7.01 0.95
CA ALA A 45 2.01 8.43 1.16
C ALA A 45 3.47 8.68 1.56
N ASP A 46 4.02 7.83 2.44
CA ASP A 46 5.41 7.94 2.88
C ASP A 46 6.38 7.61 1.74
N LEU A 47 6.04 6.62 0.90
CA LEU A 47 6.83 6.26 -0.28
C LEU A 47 6.88 7.42 -1.28
N GLU A 48 5.75 8.06 -1.57
CA GLU A 48 5.70 9.24 -2.46
C GLU A 48 6.55 10.40 -1.91
N HIS A 49 6.47 10.66 -0.61
CA HIS A 49 7.28 11.70 0.03
C HIS A 49 8.78 11.40 -0.11
N ARG A 50 9.19 10.15 0.14
CA ARG A 50 10.58 9.71 0.05
C ARG A 50 11.12 9.73 -1.39
N CYS A 51 10.33 9.29 -2.36
CA CYS A 51 10.66 9.41 -3.78
C CYS A 51 10.91 10.87 -4.18
N ARG A 52 10.02 11.80 -3.78
CA ARG A 52 10.20 13.23 -4.06
C ARG A 52 11.50 13.77 -3.47
N LEU A 53 11.80 13.41 -2.22
CA LEU A 53 13.03 13.84 -1.55
C LEU A 53 14.28 13.31 -2.26
N ALA A 54 14.31 12.01 -2.60
CA ALA A 54 15.42 11.40 -3.34
C ALA A 54 15.64 12.07 -4.71
N CYS A 55 14.56 12.31 -5.47
CA CYS A 55 14.63 13.03 -6.74
C CYS A 55 15.14 14.47 -6.58
N GLN A 56 14.67 15.21 -5.57
CA GLN A 56 15.16 16.56 -5.29
C GLN A 56 16.64 16.59 -4.91
N MET A 57 17.13 15.57 -4.19
CA MET A 57 18.55 15.46 -3.87
C MET A 57 19.38 15.16 -5.13
N ALA A 58 18.89 14.28 -6.00
CA ALA A 58 19.56 13.95 -7.25
C ALA A 58 19.63 15.14 -8.21
N THR A 59 18.58 15.95 -8.34
CA THR A 59 18.57 17.13 -9.22
C THR A 59 19.49 18.26 -8.74
N ARG A 60 19.85 18.28 -7.45
CA ARG A 60 20.80 19.23 -6.88
C ARG A 60 22.27 18.81 -7.03
N LEU A 61 22.54 17.58 -7.49
CA LEU A 61 23.90 17.14 -7.76
C LEU A 61 24.44 17.79 -9.06
N PRO A 62 25.73 18.18 -9.09
CA PRO A 62 26.39 18.53 -10.33
C PRO A 62 26.29 17.40 -11.37
N PRO A 63 26.20 17.70 -12.68
CA PRO A 63 26.05 16.68 -13.73
C PRO A 63 27.02 15.48 -13.67
N PRO A 64 28.34 15.64 -13.40
CA PRO A 64 29.24 14.49 -13.30
C PRO A 64 28.92 13.57 -12.11
N LEU A 65 28.40 14.13 -11.01
CA LEU A 65 28.02 13.39 -9.81
C LEU A 65 26.62 12.76 -9.96
N GLY A 66 25.68 13.45 -10.61
CA GLY A 66 24.36 12.91 -10.92
C GLY A 66 24.42 11.63 -11.77
N ARG A 67 25.39 11.53 -12.69
CA ARG A 67 25.63 10.31 -13.47
C ARG A 67 25.97 9.08 -12.60
N GLN A 68 26.57 9.28 -11.42
CA GLN A 68 26.97 8.19 -10.54
C GLN A 68 25.80 7.52 -9.83
N VAL A 69 24.67 8.22 -9.68
CA VAL A 69 23.45 7.71 -9.05
C VAL A 69 22.37 7.34 -10.07
N ARG A 70 22.66 7.49 -11.36
CA ARG A 70 21.70 7.28 -12.44
C ARG A 70 21.19 5.85 -12.49
N SER A 71 22.09 4.87 -12.40
CA SER A 71 21.73 3.44 -12.36
C SER A 71 20.80 3.13 -11.19
N ASP A 72 21.05 3.76 -10.04
CA ASP A 72 20.29 3.53 -8.81
C ASP A 72 18.86 4.09 -8.96
N LEU A 73 18.71 5.26 -9.61
CA LEU A 73 17.41 5.83 -9.95
C LEU A 73 16.65 5.00 -10.99
N GLU A 74 17.34 4.52 -12.03
CA GLU A 74 16.73 3.65 -13.05
C GLU A 74 16.19 2.36 -12.40
N ALA A 75 16.94 1.74 -11.49
CA ALA A 75 16.48 0.58 -10.73
C ALA A 75 15.21 0.88 -9.91
N VAL A 76 15.17 2.02 -9.20
CA VAL A 76 13.98 2.43 -8.44
C VAL A 76 12.77 2.65 -9.35
N LEU A 77 12.95 3.20 -10.55
CA LEU A 77 11.84 3.34 -11.51
C LEU A 77 11.29 1.98 -11.94
N TYR A 78 12.16 1.02 -12.26
CA TYR A 78 11.74 -0.35 -12.57
C TYR A 78 10.98 -1.00 -11.39
N ASP A 79 11.44 -0.80 -10.16
CA ASP A 79 10.77 -1.32 -8.97
C ASP A 79 9.41 -0.67 -8.73
N LEU A 80 9.26 0.63 -9.02
CA LEU A 80 7.98 1.34 -8.94
C LEU A 80 6.98 0.85 -10.01
N ASP A 81 7.43 0.63 -11.25
CA ASP A 81 6.59 0.07 -12.32
C ASP A 81 6.12 -1.35 -11.97
N ALA A 82 6.99 -2.16 -11.37
CA ALA A 82 6.64 -3.48 -10.87
C ALA A 82 5.61 -3.40 -9.73
N LEU A 83 5.80 -2.48 -8.78
CA LEU A 83 4.85 -2.24 -7.69
C LEU A 83 3.48 -1.79 -8.23
N GLU A 84 3.44 -0.87 -9.19
CA GLU A 84 2.20 -0.45 -9.84
C GLU A 84 1.47 -1.62 -10.51
N THR A 85 2.23 -2.47 -11.21
CA THR A 85 1.70 -3.69 -11.84
C THR A 85 1.10 -4.63 -10.79
N ASP A 86 1.84 -4.92 -9.72
CA ASP A 86 1.39 -5.78 -8.61
C ASP A 86 0.11 -5.21 -7.97
N MET A 87 0.04 -3.89 -7.76
CA MET A 87 -1.10 -3.22 -7.17
C MET A 87 -2.32 -3.26 -8.09
N THR A 88 -2.11 -3.05 -9.38
CA THR A 88 -3.17 -3.08 -10.39
C THR A 88 -3.73 -4.50 -10.55
N GLN A 89 -2.88 -5.53 -10.52
CA GLN A 89 -3.34 -6.92 -10.57
C GLN A 89 -4.18 -7.30 -9.34
N ARG A 90 -3.75 -6.90 -8.14
CA ARG A 90 -4.45 -7.25 -6.89
C ARG A 90 -5.70 -6.42 -6.62
N PHE A 91 -5.63 -5.12 -6.87
CA PHE A 91 -6.67 -4.17 -6.47
C PHE A 91 -7.37 -3.49 -7.65
N GLY A 92 -6.91 -3.68 -8.89
CA GLY A 92 -7.52 -3.08 -10.08
C GLY A 92 -8.97 -3.52 -10.31
N ALA A 93 -9.35 -4.71 -9.83
CA ALA A 93 -10.76 -5.14 -9.83
C ALA A 93 -11.61 -4.38 -8.81
N LEU A 94 -11.04 -3.94 -7.68
CA LEU A 94 -11.74 -3.12 -6.68
C LEU A 94 -11.98 -1.69 -7.19
N ALA A 95 -11.07 -1.15 -8.00
CA ALA A 95 -11.26 0.13 -8.70
C ALA A 95 -12.36 0.06 -9.78
N ARG A 96 -12.71 -1.15 -10.27
CA ARG A 96 -13.78 -1.39 -11.25
C ARG A 96 -15.16 -1.58 -10.63
N ARG A 97 -15.33 -1.44 -9.30
CA ARG A 97 -16.66 -1.49 -8.70
C ARG A 97 -17.46 -0.27 -9.21
N PRO A 98 -18.61 -0.44 -9.88
CA PRO A 98 -19.36 0.69 -10.43
C PRO A 98 -19.89 1.52 -9.25
N LEU A 99 -19.25 2.66 -8.98
CA LEU A 99 -19.92 3.75 -8.30
C LEU A 99 -20.80 4.43 -9.37
N THR A 100 -22.06 4.00 -9.45
CA THR A 100 -23.19 4.76 -10.03
C THR A 100 -22.86 5.61 -11.26
N ASP A 101 -22.97 4.96 -12.43
CA ASP A 101 -23.55 5.43 -13.71
C ASP A 101 -23.29 6.84 -14.27
N ASP A 102 -22.32 7.63 -13.79
CA ASP A 102 -22.12 8.98 -14.36
C ASP A 102 -20.69 9.53 -14.30
N SER A 103 -19.66 8.71 -14.55
CA SER A 103 -18.30 9.22 -14.74
C SER A 103 -17.55 8.56 -15.90
N PRO A 104 -17.15 9.31 -16.94
CA PRO A 104 -16.58 8.76 -18.17
C PRO A 104 -15.08 8.44 -18.08
N ARG A 105 -14.50 8.27 -16.88
CA ARG A 105 -13.08 7.90 -16.74
C ARG A 105 -12.87 6.73 -15.78
N PRO A 106 -12.18 5.66 -16.20
CA PRO A 106 -11.82 4.58 -15.30
C PRO A 106 -10.94 5.12 -14.16
N LEU A 107 -11.34 4.85 -12.92
CA LEU A 107 -10.57 5.21 -11.73
C LEU A 107 -9.22 4.47 -11.75
N THR A 108 -8.13 5.23 -11.71
CA THR A 108 -6.79 4.66 -11.51
C THR A 108 -6.63 4.21 -10.05
N VAL A 109 -5.70 3.29 -9.81
CA VAL A 109 -5.42 2.77 -8.45
C VAL A 109 -5.09 3.91 -7.47
N GLY A 110 -4.35 4.93 -7.93
CA GLY A 110 -4.05 6.13 -7.13
C GLY A 110 -5.31 6.90 -6.72
N ALA A 111 -6.29 7.05 -7.61
CA ALA A 111 -7.55 7.71 -7.30
C ALA A 111 -8.41 6.89 -6.32
N ALA A 112 -8.41 5.56 -6.44
CA ALA A 112 -9.10 4.67 -5.50
C ALA A 112 -8.47 4.71 -4.09
N TYR A 113 -7.14 4.74 -4.01
CA TYR A 113 -6.40 4.86 -2.75
C TYR A 113 -6.68 6.22 -2.07
N GLN A 114 -6.67 7.31 -2.83
CA GLN A 114 -6.95 8.65 -2.31
C GLN A 114 -8.41 8.81 -1.86
N ALA A 115 -9.37 8.19 -2.56
CA ALA A 115 -10.77 8.15 -2.17
C ALA A 115 -11.00 7.34 -0.87
N GLY A 116 -10.18 6.31 -0.60
CA GLY A 116 -10.24 5.51 0.62
C GLY A 116 -9.76 6.27 1.87
N LEU A 117 -8.74 7.12 1.74
CA LEU A 117 -8.19 7.91 2.85
C LEU A 117 -9.15 9.00 3.35
N GLY A 118 -10.05 9.51 2.50
CA GLY A 118 -11.03 10.55 2.87
C GLY A 118 -12.23 10.08 3.71
N ARG A 119 -12.32 8.79 4.07
CA ARG A 119 -13.46 8.22 4.82
C ARG A 119 -13.16 7.86 6.27
N THR A 120 -12.05 8.31 6.84
CA THR A 120 -11.81 8.16 8.28
C THR A 120 -12.14 9.46 9.01
N ALA A 121 -12.97 9.33 10.05
CA ALA A 121 -13.41 10.34 11.02
C ALA A 121 -14.63 11.22 10.66
N ARG A 122 -15.84 10.65 10.85
CA ARG A 122 -16.89 11.38 11.58
C ARG A 122 -17.40 10.50 12.71
N PRO A 123 -17.13 10.81 13.99
CA PRO A 123 -17.81 10.13 15.09
C PRO A 123 -19.31 10.47 15.00
N ARG A 124 -20.13 9.45 14.77
CA ARG A 124 -21.59 9.56 14.93
C ARG A 124 -21.86 9.82 16.41
N SER A 125 -22.14 11.08 16.74
CA SER A 125 -22.72 11.45 18.02
C SER A 125 -24.00 10.63 18.22
N ALA A 126 -24.04 9.90 19.32
CA ALA A 126 -25.11 9.00 19.70
C ALA A 126 -26.41 9.79 19.98
N ALA A 127 -27.50 9.37 19.36
CA ALA A 127 -28.84 9.56 19.86
C ALA A 127 -29.49 8.17 19.94
N PRO A 128 -29.89 7.67 21.11
CA PRO A 128 -30.62 6.41 21.20
C PRO A 128 -32.04 6.56 20.63
N PRO A 129 -32.57 5.55 19.92
CA PRO A 129 -33.96 5.58 19.47
C PRO A 129 -34.93 5.39 20.66
N PRO A 130 -36.10 6.04 20.66
CA PRO A 130 -37.16 5.74 21.60
C PRO A 130 -37.69 4.31 21.36
N VAL A 131 -37.84 3.56 22.44
CA VAL A 131 -38.41 2.21 22.45
C VAL A 131 -39.94 2.33 22.42
N ASP A 132 -40.54 2.05 21.26
CA ASP A 132 -41.96 1.74 21.18
C ASP A 132 -42.12 0.23 20.96
N GLY A 133 -42.99 -0.34 21.78
CA GLY A 133 -43.15 -1.77 21.94
C GLY A 133 -43.89 -2.45 20.81
N THR A 134 -44.18 -3.72 21.10
CA THR A 134 -45.00 -4.68 20.34
C THR A 134 -44.26 -5.45 19.24
N ALA A 135 -43.68 -6.60 19.61
CA ALA A 135 -43.68 -7.78 18.74
C ALA A 135 -43.57 -9.06 19.60
N SER A 136 -44.62 -9.87 19.52
CA SER A 136 -44.78 -11.18 20.14
C SER A 136 -43.66 -12.17 19.81
N TYR A 137 -43.19 -12.88 20.83
CA TYR A 137 -42.54 -14.18 20.67
C TYR A 137 -43.60 -15.29 20.60
N PRO A 138 -43.49 -16.25 19.68
CA PRO A 138 -43.88 -17.63 19.94
C PRO A 138 -42.65 -18.49 20.32
N PRO A 139 -42.83 -19.55 21.14
CA PRO A 139 -41.73 -20.38 21.61
C PRO A 139 -41.48 -21.61 20.73
N SER A 140 -40.25 -22.13 20.84
CA SER A 140 -39.89 -23.55 20.80
C SER A 140 -39.78 -24.27 19.44
N ALA A 141 -38.55 -24.66 19.10
CA ALA A 141 -38.21 -26.04 18.69
C ALA A 141 -36.69 -26.27 18.83
N ALA A 142 -36.34 -27.41 19.43
CA ALA A 142 -35.01 -27.86 19.83
C ALA A 142 -34.05 -28.19 18.66
N PRO A 143 -32.72 -28.22 18.89
CA PRO A 143 -31.74 -28.71 17.93
C PRO A 143 -31.60 -30.25 17.98
N PRO A 144 -31.54 -30.96 16.85
CA PRO A 144 -30.99 -32.31 16.84
C PRO A 144 -29.46 -32.26 16.77
N ALA A 145 -28.83 -32.88 17.76
CA ALA A 145 -27.45 -33.31 17.77
C ALA A 145 -27.23 -34.47 16.79
N SER A 146 -26.08 -34.48 16.11
CA SER A 146 -25.37 -35.64 15.52
C SER A 146 -24.13 -35.07 14.83
N ASP A 147 -22.92 -35.61 14.85
CA ASP A 147 -22.14 -36.52 15.69
C ASP A 147 -20.70 -36.38 15.09
N PRO A 148 -19.61 -36.60 15.82
CA PRO A 148 -18.24 -36.42 15.34
C PRO A 148 -17.72 -37.71 14.68
N THR A 149 -17.13 -37.59 13.49
CA THR A 149 -16.33 -38.66 12.89
C THR A 149 -14.99 -38.09 12.40
N GLU A 150 -13.99 -38.13 13.27
CA GLU A 150 -12.58 -38.38 12.89
C GLU A 150 -12.40 -39.90 12.57
N PRO A 151 -11.24 -40.47 12.16
CA PRO A 151 -9.92 -39.91 11.76
C PRO A 151 -9.30 -40.61 10.50
N HIS A 152 -8.01 -40.30 10.25
CA HIS A 152 -6.97 -41.02 9.46
C HIS A 152 -6.96 -40.75 7.93
N THR A 153 -5.83 -40.50 7.25
CA THR A 153 -4.46 -41.06 7.38
C THR A 153 -3.46 -40.20 6.57
N ALA A 154 -2.22 -40.04 7.06
CA ALA A 154 -1.05 -39.54 6.29
C ALA A 154 -0.41 -40.70 5.46
N PRO A 155 0.86 -40.63 4.98
CA PRO A 155 1.63 -39.65 4.20
C PRO A 155 2.03 -40.26 2.82
N THR A 156 2.85 -39.58 1.98
CA THR A 156 3.98 -40.18 1.20
C THR A 156 4.44 -39.26 0.04
N SER A 157 5.70 -38.82 0.11
CA SER A 157 6.47 -38.28 -1.02
C SER A 157 6.91 -39.39 -1.97
N PRO A 158 7.24 -39.04 -3.23
CA PRO A 158 8.47 -39.58 -3.79
C PRO A 158 9.38 -38.52 -4.44
N ARG A 159 10.59 -38.53 -3.89
CA ARG A 159 11.92 -38.30 -4.48
C ARG A 159 11.97 -38.57 -6.00
N ARG A 160 12.39 -37.60 -6.81
CA ARG A 160 12.92 -37.86 -8.16
C ARG A 160 14.28 -37.20 -8.38
N SER A 161 15.10 -38.00 -9.02
CA SER A 161 16.55 -38.03 -9.16
C SER A 161 17.06 -37.12 -10.28
N TRP A 162 18.28 -36.62 -10.08
CA TRP A 162 19.12 -35.99 -11.08
C TRP A 162 19.81 -37.08 -11.93
N THR A 163 19.93 -36.84 -13.23
CA THR A 163 20.84 -37.57 -14.12
C THR A 163 21.82 -36.57 -14.72
N LEU A 164 23.09 -37.01 -14.74
CA LEU A 164 24.28 -36.32 -15.24
C LEU A 164 24.20 -35.99 -16.73
#